data_AF-A0A8H5HW32-F1
#
_entry.id   AF-A0A8H5HW32-F1
#
_cell.length_a   1.000
_cell.length_b   1.000
_cell.length_c   1.000
_cell.angle_alpha   90.00
_cell.angle_beta   90.00
_cell.angle_gamma   90.00
#
_symmetry.space_group_name_H-M   'P 1'
#
loop_
_entity.id
_entity.type
_entity.pdbx_description
1 polymer ?
#
loop_
_entity_poly.entity_id
_entity_poly.type
_entity_poly.pdbx_seq_one_letter_code
_entity_poly.pdbx_strand_id
1 'polypeptide(L)'
;MFIGGLNWDTTDEGLRAYFEQFGNVDACTIMRDQAGRSRCFAFLTFEDPASVNAVMVKEHVLDGKIIDPKRAIPRQEHQRATKLFIGGLAGTVTSESMRAFFSQFGRVIDSTVMLDRDTGRSKGFGFVSLEDSNIQQYLGFGNLEIDGKLIDIKLAQPRYQREHFQEDQPSGSDGFNNRATGFSSTTNLQSGGNPAGNFSAGAAGASSGSPFDPSALAALYTRMFQMANVANGAMNPMMTGMNPMVAMRNNMMAGGTGMQGGAGMGNMAGGAGMGMGRGGMPGGSGGQNIPRGPRGNSNSAGLVYKHFGKEIISNETNLPVDHDNVQILWLKLYREFIEAIDAIDNGISQYDASEIKARYRVRTDLSARVAHLNPPWNKSLAAQDMDAQFEKASTLTGSEFLARLDYYSNAWLPARELLVAAIQRSKNEIDSSGRIILLESFLPWKEHLFDLESETTTMNSAATYVIYPDDNSGDWRVQAVSVEPESFESRKALPEKWRGLRDDVLSERTGIAGGVFVHASGFIGGNRTKDGALQMAKIALEL
;
A
#
# COMPACT_ATOMS: atom_id res chain seq x y z
N MET A 1 12.90 -27.81 -25.41
CA MET A 1 12.49 -28.35 -24.09
C MET A 1 13.30 -27.70 -22.98
N PHE A 2 12.71 -27.54 -21.81
CA PHE A 2 13.37 -27.14 -20.58
C PHE A 2 13.54 -28.39 -19.71
N ILE A 3 14.73 -28.63 -19.17
CA ILE A 3 15.02 -29.77 -18.30
C ILE A 3 15.39 -29.23 -16.92
N GLY A 4 14.51 -29.40 -15.94
CA GLY A 4 14.74 -28.98 -14.56
C GLY A 4 15.28 -30.11 -13.69
N GLY A 5 15.93 -29.75 -12.57
CA GLY A 5 16.29 -30.71 -11.53
C GLY A 5 17.55 -31.52 -11.81
N LEU A 6 18.43 -31.07 -12.70
CA LEU A 6 19.70 -31.75 -13.00
C LEU A 6 20.60 -31.84 -11.77
N ASN A 7 21.49 -32.84 -11.76
CA ASN A 7 22.57 -32.92 -10.78
C ASN A 7 23.62 -31.83 -11.09
N TRP A 8 24.36 -31.38 -10.08
CA TRP A 8 25.43 -30.40 -10.25
C TRP A 8 26.55 -30.91 -11.15
N ASP A 9 26.78 -32.23 -11.10
CA ASP A 9 27.83 -32.91 -11.85
C ASP A 9 27.38 -33.36 -13.25
N THR A 10 26.10 -33.17 -13.61
CA THR A 10 25.60 -33.52 -14.95
C THR A 10 26.32 -32.69 -16.01
N THR A 11 26.90 -33.38 -17.00
CA THR A 11 27.59 -32.75 -18.14
C THR A 11 26.67 -32.59 -19.34
N ASP A 12 27.01 -31.67 -20.24
CA ASP A 12 26.27 -31.42 -21.46
C ASP A 12 26.22 -32.68 -22.36
N GLU A 13 27.31 -33.45 -22.39
CA GLU A 13 27.41 -34.74 -23.10
C GLU A 13 26.56 -35.83 -22.44
N GLY A 14 26.58 -35.93 -21.10
CA GLY A 14 25.79 -36.92 -20.37
C GLY A 14 24.29 -36.69 -20.51
N LEU A 15 23.88 -35.42 -20.43
CA LEU A 15 22.50 -35.01 -20.67
C LEU A 15 22.06 -35.32 -22.11
N ARG A 16 22.90 -35.00 -23.09
CA ARG A 16 22.62 -35.28 -24.50
C ARG A 16 22.48 -36.78 -24.76
N ALA A 17 23.45 -37.59 -24.32
CA ALA A 17 23.43 -39.04 -24.50
C ALA A 17 22.18 -39.68 -23.87
N TYR A 18 21.73 -39.18 -22.71
CA TYR A 18 20.51 -39.65 -22.07
C TYR A 18 19.27 -39.35 -22.91
N PHE A 19 19.16 -38.16 -23.51
CA PHE A 19 17.98 -37.79 -24.29
C PHE A 19 18.01 -38.30 -25.74
N GLU A 20 19.18 -38.62 -26.28
CA GLU A 20 19.34 -39.25 -27.60
C GLU A 20 18.60 -40.60 -27.72
N GLN A 21 18.34 -41.29 -26.60
CA GLN A 21 17.52 -42.52 -26.60
C GLN A 21 16.06 -42.30 -27.00
N PHE A 22 15.58 -41.05 -27.03
CA PHE A 22 14.22 -40.68 -27.43
C PHE A 22 14.14 -40.03 -28.82
N GLY A 23 15.30 -39.71 -29.43
CA GLY A 23 15.41 -39.16 -30.77
C GLY A 23 16.64 -38.26 -30.95
N ASN A 24 16.85 -37.78 -32.18
CA ASN A 24 18.02 -36.98 -32.50
C ASN A 24 17.96 -35.60 -31.82
N VAL A 25 19.00 -35.28 -31.05
CA VAL A 25 19.13 -34.01 -30.32
C VAL A 25 19.86 -33.01 -31.21
N ASP A 26 19.19 -31.93 -31.59
CA ASP A 26 19.80 -30.85 -32.38
C ASP A 26 20.72 -29.99 -31.49
N ALA A 27 20.20 -29.52 -30.35
CA ALA A 27 20.95 -28.69 -29.41
C ALA A 27 20.71 -29.12 -27.95
N CYS A 28 21.74 -29.05 -27.12
CA CYS A 28 21.68 -29.33 -25.69
C CYS A 28 22.62 -28.36 -24.96
N THR A 29 22.12 -27.65 -23.95
CA THR A 29 22.92 -26.66 -23.21
C THR A 29 22.49 -26.60 -21.74
N ILE A 30 23.40 -26.91 -20.84
CA ILE A 30 23.25 -26.72 -19.40
C ILE A 30 23.55 -25.27 -19.06
N MET A 31 22.63 -24.62 -18.34
CA MET A 31 22.82 -23.23 -17.93
C MET A 31 23.75 -23.18 -16.71
N ARG A 32 24.83 -22.42 -16.81
CA ARG A 32 25.83 -22.25 -15.75
C ARG A 32 25.82 -20.81 -15.20
N ASP A 33 26.25 -20.62 -13.96
CA ASP A 33 26.45 -19.30 -13.35
C ASP A 33 27.73 -18.63 -13.88
N GLN A 34 28.00 -17.39 -13.47
CA GLN A 34 29.20 -16.65 -13.89
C GLN A 34 30.51 -17.27 -13.37
N ALA A 35 30.42 -18.16 -12.37
CA ALA A 35 31.53 -18.95 -11.83
C ALA A 35 31.65 -20.35 -12.48
N GLY A 36 30.84 -20.66 -13.50
CA GLY A 36 30.85 -21.93 -14.24
C GLY A 36 30.08 -23.08 -13.57
N ARG A 37 29.45 -22.86 -12.42
CA ARG A 37 28.67 -23.89 -11.71
C ARG A 37 27.32 -24.10 -12.38
N SER A 38 26.88 -25.36 -12.47
CA SER A 38 25.58 -25.71 -13.04
C SER A 38 24.44 -25.07 -12.25
N ARG A 39 23.52 -24.40 -12.94
CA ARG A 39 22.26 -23.88 -12.35
C ARG A 39 21.21 -24.97 -12.18
N CYS A 40 21.57 -26.25 -12.40
CA CYS A 40 20.70 -27.43 -12.28
C CYS A 40 19.57 -27.50 -13.32
N PHE A 41 19.67 -26.77 -14.43
CA PHE A 41 18.70 -26.86 -15.50
C PHE A 41 19.35 -26.65 -16.86
N ALA A 42 18.71 -27.16 -17.90
CA ALA A 42 19.18 -27.11 -19.26
C ALA A 42 18.06 -26.82 -20.26
N PHE A 43 18.46 -26.43 -21.46
CA PHE A 43 17.59 -26.42 -22.62
C PHE A 43 18.05 -27.46 -23.62
N LEU A 44 17.10 -28.23 -24.13
CA LEU A 44 17.34 -29.29 -25.12
C LEU A 44 16.34 -29.16 -26.27
N THR A 45 16.83 -29.25 -27.50
CA THR A 45 16.04 -29.20 -28.73
C THR A 45 16.20 -30.53 -29.45
N PHE A 46 15.08 -31.19 -29.73
CA PHE A 46 15.03 -32.34 -30.63
C PHE A 46 14.81 -31.88 -32.06
N GLU A 47 15.33 -32.63 -33.03
CA GLU A 47 15.03 -32.42 -34.44
C GLU A 47 13.55 -32.75 -34.74
N ASP A 48 13.02 -33.82 -34.15
CA ASP A 48 11.63 -34.23 -34.32
C ASP A 48 10.76 -33.85 -33.10
N PRO A 49 9.66 -33.10 -33.29
CA PRO A 49 8.66 -32.85 -32.26
C PRO A 49 8.06 -34.11 -31.62
N ALA A 50 8.04 -35.26 -32.32
CA ALA A 50 7.53 -36.52 -31.77
C ALA A 50 8.36 -37.02 -30.57
N SER A 51 9.68 -36.78 -30.58
CA SER A 51 10.59 -37.11 -29.47
C SER A 51 10.22 -36.37 -28.19
N VAL A 52 9.75 -35.13 -28.30
CA VAL A 52 9.24 -34.36 -27.14
C VAL A 52 8.06 -35.08 -26.51
N ASN A 53 7.12 -35.58 -27.31
CA ASN A 53 5.94 -36.27 -26.77
C ASN A 53 6.33 -37.59 -26.08
N ALA A 54 7.31 -38.32 -26.62
CA ALA A 54 7.82 -39.55 -26.00
C ALA A 54 8.49 -39.31 -24.65
N VAL A 55 9.22 -38.21 -24.51
CA VAL A 55 9.83 -37.78 -23.25
C VAL A 55 8.75 -37.41 -22.22
N MET A 56 7.73 -36.65 -22.60
CA MET A 56 6.73 -36.12 -21.64
C MET A 56 5.84 -37.20 -20.98
N VAL A 57 5.86 -38.45 -21.45
CA VAL A 57 5.03 -39.56 -20.93
C VAL A 57 5.77 -40.42 -19.89
N LYS A 58 7.09 -40.23 -19.73
CA LYS A 58 7.91 -41.05 -18.83
C LYS A 58 8.47 -40.21 -17.69
N GLU A 59 8.66 -40.84 -16.54
CA GLU A 59 9.51 -40.30 -15.48
C GLU A 59 10.98 -40.49 -15.85
N HIS A 60 11.80 -39.49 -15.54
CA HIS A 60 13.19 -39.46 -15.93
C HIS A 60 14.10 -39.35 -14.71
N VAL A 61 15.11 -40.22 -14.67
CA VAL A 61 16.16 -40.21 -13.66
C VAL A 61 17.50 -40.15 -14.38
N LEU A 62 18.31 -39.15 -14.02
CA LEU A 62 19.65 -38.92 -14.56
C LEU A 62 20.62 -38.63 -13.40
N ASP A 63 21.77 -39.27 -13.39
CA ASP A 63 22.82 -39.11 -12.36
C ASP A 63 22.29 -39.27 -10.92
N GLY A 64 21.39 -40.24 -10.72
CA GLY A 64 20.78 -40.53 -9.42
C GLY A 64 19.74 -39.50 -8.97
N LYS A 65 19.33 -38.57 -9.84
CA LYS A 65 18.35 -37.52 -9.53
C LYS A 65 17.16 -37.58 -10.49
N ILE A 66 15.96 -37.43 -9.95
CA ILE A 66 14.75 -37.28 -10.76
C ILE A 66 14.81 -35.92 -11.46
N ILE A 67 14.67 -35.92 -12.78
CA ILE A 67 14.66 -34.72 -13.61
C ILE A 67 13.24 -34.47 -14.12
N ASP A 68 12.93 -33.20 -14.39
CA ASP A 68 11.59 -32.73 -14.78
C ASP A 68 11.65 -32.08 -16.17
N PRO A 69 11.54 -32.87 -17.26
CA PRO A 69 11.48 -32.36 -18.61
C PRO A 69 10.12 -31.71 -18.89
N LYS A 70 10.15 -30.47 -19.37
CA LYS A 70 8.99 -29.67 -19.73
C LYS A 70 9.14 -29.06 -21.12
N ARG A 71 8.01 -28.65 -21.70
CA ARG A 71 8.03 -27.77 -22.89
C ARG A 71 8.70 -26.46 -22.52
N ALA A 72 9.60 -25.98 -23.37
CA ALA A 72 10.27 -24.70 -23.13
C ALA A 72 9.27 -23.56 -23.34
N ILE A 73 9.22 -22.65 -22.38
CA ILE A 73 8.39 -21.45 -22.45
C ILE A 73 9.26 -20.30 -22.99
N PRO A 74 8.80 -19.51 -23.97
CA PRO A 74 9.53 -18.35 -24.48
C PRO A 74 9.89 -17.35 -23.38
N ARG A 75 11.09 -16.74 -23.46
CA ARG A 75 11.59 -15.79 -22.44
C ARG A 75 10.64 -14.61 -22.17
N GLN A 76 9.95 -14.11 -23.20
CA GLN A 76 9.00 -13.00 -23.07
C GLN A 76 7.77 -13.39 -22.23
N GLU A 77 7.30 -14.63 -22.34
CA GLU A 77 6.19 -15.17 -21.55
C GLU A 77 6.65 -15.43 -20.10
N HIS A 78 7.91 -15.84 -19.90
CA HIS A 78 8.49 -16.02 -18.57
C HIS A 78 8.66 -14.70 -17.79
N GLN A 79 8.94 -13.58 -18.47
CA GLN A 79 9.06 -12.26 -17.85
C GLN A 79 7.71 -11.64 -17.46
N ARG A 80 6.63 -12.03 -18.13
CA ARG A 80 5.27 -11.59 -17.82
C ARG A 80 4.59 -12.47 -16.77
N ALA A 81 5.10 -13.68 -16.57
CA ALA A 81 4.57 -14.63 -15.61
C ALA A 81 4.89 -14.22 -14.17
N THR A 82 3.87 -14.14 -13.31
CA THR A 82 4.08 -13.97 -11.86
C THR A 82 4.14 -15.33 -11.19
N LYS A 83 5.26 -15.61 -10.49
CA LYS A 83 5.47 -16.88 -9.78
C LYS A 83 4.98 -16.81 -8.34
N LEU A 84 4.14 -17.76 -7.97
CA LEU A 84 3.53 -17.90 -6.65
C LEU A 84 4.10 -19.12 -5.93
N PHE A 85 4.23 -19.00 -4.61
CA PHE A 85 4.44 -20.09 -3.68
C PHE A 85 3.10 -20.53 -3.12
N ILE A 86 2.80 -21.83 -3.20
CA ILE A 86 1.60 -22.45 -2.65
C ILE A 86 2.02 -23.39 -1.53
N GLY A 87 1.74 -23.04 -0.28
CA GLY A 87 1.96 -23.86 0.91
C GLY A 87 0.69 -24.56 1.38
N GLY A 88 0.84 -25.54 2.28
CA GLY A 88 -0.29 -26.20 2.92
C GLY A 88 -0.94 -27.32 2.09
N LEU A 89 -0.32 -27.73 0.99
CA LEU A 89 -0.87 -28.77 0.10
C LEU A 89 -1.05 -30.10 0.84
N ALA A 90 -2.11 -30.84 0.48
CA ALA A 90 -2.26 -32.22 0.89
C ALA A 90 -1.21 -33.10 0.18
N GLY A 91 -0.81 -34.20 0.81
CA GLY A 91 0.21 -35.11 0.26
C GLY A 91 -0.22 -35.80 -1.05
N THR A 92 -1.52 -35.75 -1.36
CA THR A 92 -2.15 -36.30 -2.57
C THR A 92 -2.13 -35.33 -3.77
N VAL A 93 -1.83 -34.05 -3.54
CA VAL A 93 -1.88 -33.02 -4.59
C VAL A 93 -0.70 -33.19 -5.55
N THR A 94 -1.00 -33.35 -6.83
CA THR A 94 0.00 -33.44 -7.92
C THR A 94 0.15 -32.10 -8.65
N SER A 95 1.20 -31.97 -9.45
CA SER A 95 1.42 -30.78 -10.30
C SER A 95 0.25 -30.53 -11.26
N GLU A 96 -0.39 -31.59 -11.73
CA GLU A 96 -1.57 -31.55 -12.62
C GLU A 96 -2.83 -31.12 -11.88
N SER A 97 -3.10 -31.66 -10.69
CA SER A 97 -4.28 -31.27 -9.92
C SER A 97 -4.18 -29.81 -9.43
N MET A 98 -2.98 -29.38 -9.02
CA MET A 98 -2.69 -27.98 -8.75
C MET A 98 -2.89 -27.11 -9.99
N ARG A 99 -2.38 -27.52 -11.17
CA ARG A 99 -2.57 -26.79 -12.42
C ARG A 99 -4.06 -26.65 -12.76
N ALA A 100 -4.83 -27.73 -12.66
CA ALA A 100 -6.25 -27.73 -12.94
C ALA A 100 -7.00 -26.77 -12.00
N PHE A 101 -6.67 -26.79 -10.71
CA PHE A 101 -7.25 -25.88 -9.72
C PHE A 101 -6.92 -24.42 -10.02
N PHE A 102 -5.65 -24.10 -10.30
CA PHE A 102 -5.26 -22.71 -10.58
C PHE A 102 -5.67 -22.22 -11.98
N SER A 103 -5.99 -23.12 -12.89
CA SER A 103 -6.52 -22.78 -14.21
C SER A 103 -7.89 -22.09 -14.16
N GLN A 104 -8.63 -22.23 -13.06
CA GLN A 104 -9.91 -21.51 -12.87
C GLN A 104 -9.70 -20.01 -12.57
N PHE A 105 -8.51 -19.63 -12.11
CA PHE A 105 -8.17 -18.27 -11.69
C PHE A 105 -7.37 -17.48 -12.73
N GLY A 106 -6.86 -18.16 -13.77
CA GLY A 106 -6.11 -17.56 -14.84
C GLY A 106 -5.34 -18.59 -15.66
N ARG A 107 -4.68 -18.15 -16.73
CA ARG A 107 -3.86 -19.04 -17.56
C ARG A 107 -2.59 -19.44 -16.81
N VAL A 108 -2.49 -20.72 -16.47
CA VAL A 108 -1.32 -21.32 -15.82
C VAL A 108 -0.22 -21.60 -16.84
N ILE A 109 0.89 -20.88 -16.71
CA ILE A 109 2.09 -21.03 -17.51
C ILE A 109 2.90 -22.24 -17.03
N ASP A 110 3.11 -22.37 -15.72
CA ASP A 110 3.86 -23.49 -15.10
C ASP A 110 3.27 -23.83 -13.72
N SER A 111 3.33 -25.11 -13.35
CA SER A 111 2.88 -25.63 -12.06
C SER A 111 3.82 -26.75 -11.63
N THR A 112 4.35 -26.66 -10.43
CA THR A 112 5.32 -27.64 -9.90
C THR A 112 5.08 -27.88 -8.42
N VAL A 113 4.70 -29.11 -8.04
CA VAL A 113 4.70 -29.55 -6.64
C VAL A 113 6.11 -30.02 -6.27
N MET A 114 6.62 -29.57 -5.13
CA MET A 114 7.94 -30.01 -4.66
C MET A 114 7.83 -31.36 -3.96
N LEU A 115 8.55 -32.36 -4.47
CA LEU A 115 8.63 -33.69 -3.89
C LEU A 115 9.91 -33.85 -3.06
N ASP A 116 9.84 -34.68 -2.03
CA ASP A 116 10.99 -35.08 -1.23
C ASP A 116 11.88 -36.03 -2.02
N ARG A 117 13.20 -35.80 -1.95
CA ARG A 117 14.21 -36.44 -2.80
C ARG A 117 14.28 -37.95 -2.56
N ASP A 118 14.15 -38.37 -1.31
CA ASP A 118 14.43 -39.75 -0.93
C ASP A 118 13.16 -40.61 -0.85
N THR A 119 11.98 -39.98 -0.67
CA THR A 119 10.70 -40.70 -0.48
C THR A 119 9.69 -40.49 -1.60
N GLY A 120 9.94 -39.54 -2.52
CA GLY A 120 9.00 -39.17 -3.59
C GLY A 120 7.70 -38.53 -3.10
N ARG A 121 7.54 -38.35 -1.78
CA ARG A 121 6.33 -37.76 -1.20
C ARG A 121 6.31 -36.24 -1.36
N SER A 122 5.13 -35.67 -1.54
CA SER A 122 4.97 -34.21 -1.59
C SER A 122 5.48 -33.55 -0.31
N LYS A 123 6.26 -32.48 -0.46
CA LYS A 123 6.75 -31.65 0.65
C LYS A 123 5.68 -30.72 1.20
N GLY A 124 4.45 -30.81 0.69
CA GLY A 124 3.31 -29.99 1.13
C GLY A 124 3.36 -28.55 0.60
N PHE A 125 4.19 -28.28 -0.41
CA PHE A 125 4.22 -26.98 -1.08
C PHE A 125 4.63 -27.11 -2.55
N GLY A 126 4.30 -26.09 -3.34
CA GLY A 126 4.61 -26.02 -4.76
C GLY A 126 4.67 -24.58 -5.27
N PHE A 127 4.91 -24.44 -6.57
CA PHE A 127 4.99 -23.16 -7.25
C PHE A 127 4.08 -23.15 -8.47
N VAL A 128 3.37 -22.05 -8.67
CA VAL A 128 2.51 -21.82 -9.83
C VAL A 128 2.90 -20.51 -10.48
N SER A 129 3.10 -20.50 -11.79
CA SER A 129 3.34 -19.29 -12.58
C SER A 129 2.10 -19.00 -13.41
N LEU A 130 1.48 -17.83 -13.21
CA LEU A 130 0.30 -17.37 -13.93
C LEU A 130 0.67 -16.25 -14.91
N GLU A 131 -0.03 -16.19 -16.05
CA GLU A 131 0.15 -15.14 -17.08
C GLU A 131 -0.39 -13.78 -16.63
N ASP A 132 -1.42 -13.77 -15.77
CA ASP A 132 -2.13 -12.56 -15.37
C ASP A 132 -1.51 -11.85 -14.17
N SER A 133 -1.54 -10.51 -14.20
CA SER A 133 -1.04 -9.64 -13.11
C SER A 133 -2.03 -9.47 -11.95
N ASN A 134 -3.25 -10.02 -12.04
CA ASN A 134 -4.33 -9.78 -11.07
C ASN A 134 -4.43 -10.84 -9.95
N ILE A 135 -3.30 -11.49 -9.62
CA ILE A 135 -3.22 -12.54 -8.59
C ILE A 135 -3.33 -11.96 -7.17
N GLN A 136 -3.26 -10.63 -7.01
CA GLN A 136 -3.35 -9.96 -5.72
C GLN A 136 -4.63 -10.26 -4.93
N GLN A 137 -5.70 -10.73 -5.59
CA GLN A 137 -6.92 -11.18 -4.91
C GLN A 137 -6.80 -12.54 -4.21
N TYR A 138 -5.76 -13.33 -4.52
CA TYR A 138 -5.53 -14.67 -3.96
C TYR A 138 -4.33 -14.72 -2.99
N LEU A 139 -3.51 -13.67 -2.96
CA LEU A 139 -2.37 -13.56 -2.03
C LEU A 139 -2.87 -13.29 -0.60
N GLY A 140 -2.54 -14.18 0.35
CA GLY A 140 -2.90 -14.03 1.77
C GLY A 140 -4.31 -14.48 2.16
N PHE A 141 -5.13 -14.98 1.22
CA PHE A 141 -6.43 -15.57 1.55
C PHE A 141 -6.28 -17.04 1.95
N GLY A 142 -6.31 -17.31 3.26
CA GLY A 142 -6.29 -18.67 3.83
C GLY A 142 -7.58 -19.49 3.67
N ASN A 143 -8.46 -19.15 2.72
CA ASN A 143 -9.76 -19.80 2.52
C ASN A 143 -9.84 -20.67 1.27
N LEU A 144 -8.75 -20.81 0.51
CA LEU A 144 -8.70 -21.70 -0.64
C LEU A 144 -8.35 -23.11 -0.17
N GLU A 145 -9.05 -24.10 -0.69
CA GLU A 145 -8.90 -25.50 -0.30
C GLU A 145 -8.62 -26.36 -1.54
N ILE A 146 -7.61 -27.23 -1.45
CA ILE A 146 -7.35 -28.27 -2.43
C ILE A 146 -7.34 -29.60 -1.69
N ASP A 147 -8.14 -30.57 -2.13
CA ASP A 147 -8.25 -31.91 -1.55
C ASP A 147 -8.51 -31.93 -0.03
N GLY A 148 -9.44 -31.13 0.49
CA GLY A 148 -9.79 -31.18 1.93
C GLY A 148 -8.89 -30.31 2.83
N LYS A 149 -7.89 -29.62 2.28
CA LYS A 149 -6.88 -28.88 3.06
C LYS A 149 -6.69 -27.45 2.59
N LEU A 150 -6.67 -26.53 3.54
CA LEU A 150 -6.44 -25.11 3.28
C LEU A 150 -5.03 -24.87 2.77
N ILE A 151 -4.93 -24.05 1.72
CA ILE A 151 -3.68 -23.67 1.07
C ILE A 151 -3.33 -22.22 1.37
N ASP A 152 -2.03 -21.94 1.45
CA ASP A 152 -1.47 -20.60 1.66
C ASP A 152 -0.77 -20.13 0.39
N ILE A 153 -1.12 -18.95 -0.12
CA ILE A 153 -0.58 -18.42 -1.38
C ILE A 153 0.24 -17.16 -1.10
N LYS A 154 1.52 -17.20 -1.47
CA LYS A 154 2.48 -16.10 -1.31
C LYS A 154 3.21 -15.81 -2.63
N LEU A 155 3.80 -14.64 -2.75
CA LEU A 155 4.73 -14.37 -3.86
C LEU A 155 5.99 -15.23 -3.70
N ALA A 156 6.45 -15.85 -4.78
CA ALA A 156 7.64 -16.68 -4.73
C ALA A 156 8.88 -15.79 -4.57
N GLN A 157 9.58 -15.93 -3.44
CA GLN A 157 10.85 -15.23 -3.24
C GLN A 157 11.99 -15.94 -3.97
N PRO A 158 12.93 -15.20 -4.59
CA PRO A 158 14.11 -15.78 -5.22
C PRO A 158 14.97 -16.48 -4.16
N ARG A 159 15.49 -17.66 -4.51
CA ARG A 159 16.32 -18.47 -3.62
C ARG A 159 17.76 -17.96 -3.66
N TYR A 160 18.08 -16.95 -2.85
CA TYR A 160 19.44 -16.62 -2.45
C TYR A 160 19.54 -16.78 -0.92
N GLN A 161 20.59 -17.45 -0.45
CA GLN A 161 20.97 -17.67 0.96
C GLN A 161 20.14 -18.66 1.79
N ARG A 162 20.29 -19.98 1.55
CA ARG A 162 19.98 -21.00 2.59
C ARG A 162 21.07 -22.05 2.84
N GLU A 163 22.23 -21.95 2.21
CA GLU A 163 23.29 -22.97 2.35
C GLU A 163 24.39 -22.65 3.37
N HIS A 164 24.25 -21.62 4.22
CA HIS A 164 25.26 -21.30 5.25
C HIS A 164 24.77 -21.30 6.71
N PHE A 165 23.65 -21.94 7.03
CA PHE A 165 23.16 -22.05 8.42
C PHE A 165 23.02 -23.51 8.91
N GLN A 166 23.89 -24.41 8.46
CA GLN A 166 24.08 -25.72 9.10
C GLN A 166 25.56 -26.09 9.14
N GLU A 167 26.28 -25.52 10.10
CA GLU A 167 27.48 -26.12 10.72
C GLU A 167 27.84 -25.30 11.96
N ASP A 168 27.12 -25.56 13.05
CA ASP A 168 27.64 -25.50 14.42
C ASP A 168 26.54 -25.97 15.39
N GLN A 169 26.36 -27.29 15.45
CA GLN A 169 25.90 -27.95 16.67
C GLN A 169 26.82 -29.15 16.91
N PRO A 170 27.57 -29.18 18.03
CA PRO A 170 28.35 -30.35 18.36
C PRO A 170 27.42 -31.48 18.76
N SER A 171 27.68 -32.63 18.16
CA SER A 171 27.04 -33.91 18.41
C SER A 171 27.25 -34.36 19.86
N GLY A 172 26.16 -34.74 20.52
CA GLY A 172 26.16 -35.40 21.82
C GLY A 172 24.91 -36.25 21.94
N SER A 173 24.95 -37.43 21.32
CA SER A 173 24.01 -38.52 21.55
C SER A 173 24.21 -39.10 22.95
N ASP A 174 23.15 -39.19 23.74
CA ASP A 174 22.74 -40.44 24.38
C ASP A 174 21.35 -40.28 25.01
N GLY A 175 20.53 -41.32 24.84
CA GLY A 175 19.09 -41.29 25.05
C GLY A 175 18.60 -41.71 26.44
N PHE A 176 17.30 -42.03 26.46
CA PHE A 176 16.49 -42.67 27.51
C PHE A 176 15.69 -41.76 28.48
N ASN A 177 14.44 -41.52 28.08
CA ASN A 177 13.20 -42.00 28.70
C ASN A 177 12.98 -41.84 30.23
N ASN A 178 11.96 -41.02 30.55
CA ASN A 178 10.81 -41.28 31.42
C ASN A 178 10.99 -41.46 32.96
N ARG A 179 9.96 -40.94 33.66
CA ARG A 179 9.49 -41.21 35.04
C ARG A 179 10.18 -40.57 36.25
N ALA A 180 9.41 -39.63 36.82
CA ALA A 180 8.76 -39.72 38.14
C ALA A 180 9.60 -39.88 39.42
N THR A 181 9.14 -39.10 40.42
CA THR A 181 9.23 -39.30 41.88
C THR A 181 10.58 -39.11 42.57
N GLY A 182 10.56 -38.24 43.59
CA GLY A 182 11.04 -38.62 44.92
C GLY A 182 12.39 -38.05 45.38
N PHE A 183 12.29 -37.00 46.21
CA PHE A 183 12.88 -36.93 47.55
C PHE A 183 14.43 -36.92 47.74
N SER A 184 14.88 -35.77 48.27
CA SER A 184 15.83 -35.60 49.39
C SER A 184 17.31 -36.01 49.27
N SER A 185 18.22 -35.04 49.45
CA SER A 185 19.06 -34.85 50.66
C SER A 185 20.14 -33.79 50.36
N THR A 186 20.18 -32.66 51.07
CA THR A 186 20.99 -32.38 52.28
C THR A 186 22.38 -31.83 51.96
N THR A 187 22.60 -30.53 52.26
CA THR A 187 23.60 -29.97 53.22
C THR A 187 23.55 -28.44 53.08
N ASN A 188 22.93 -27.69 54.01
CA ASN A 188 23.40 -27.25 55.33
C ASN A 188 24.16 -25.90 55.27
N LEU A 189 23.49 -24.82 55.69
CA LEU A 189 24.09 -23.78 56.52
C LEU A 189 23.02 -23.11 57.41
N GLN A 190 23.16 -23.40 58.71
CA GLN A 190 22.71 -22.66 59.91
C GLN A 190 22.95 -21.14 59.81
N SER A 191 22.32 -20.21 60.54
CA SER A 191 21.36 -20.08 61.66
C SER A 191 20.98 -18.58 61.70
N GLY A 192 19.94 -18.03 62.33
CA GLY A 192 18.90 -18.45 63.26
C GLY A 192 18.19 -17.18 63.79
N GLY A 193 16.98 -17.31 64.35
CA GLY A 193 16.36 -16.31 65.24
C GLY A 193 15.02 -15.71 64.80
N ASN A 194 13.94 -16.29 65.32
CA ASN A 194 12.51 -15.88 65.26
C ASN A 194 12.15 -15.06 66.55
N PRO A 195 10.89 -14.62 66.86
CA PRO A 195 9.63 -14.71 66.10
C PRO A 195 8.67 -13.47 66.19
N ALA A 196 7.54 -13.61 65.48
CA ALA A 196 6.16 -13.18 65.83
C ALA A 196 5.55 -11.95 65.13
N GLY A 197 4.43 -12.19 64.43
CA GLY A 197 3.54 -11.17 63.88
C GLY A 197 2.61 -11.67 62.76
N ASN A 198 1.73 -12.61 63.09
CA ASN A 198 0.77 -13.28 62.20
C ASN A 198 -0.39 -12.35 61.79
N PHE A 199 -0.59 -12.09 60.49
CA PHE A 199 -1.92 -11.79 59.93
C PHE A 199 -2.07 -12.37 58.52
N SER A 200 -3.19 -13.09 58.36
CA SER A 200 -3.61 -13.86 57.20
C SER A 200 -4.44 -12.99 56.25
N ALA A 201 -4.23 -13.10 54.94
CA ALA A 201 -5.26 -12.95 53.90
C ALA A 201 -4.72 -13.47 52.56
N GLY A 202 -5.39 -14.48 52.00
CA GLY A 202 -5.04 -15.09 50.73
C GLY A 202 -5.32 -14.19 49.53
N ALA A 203 -4.44 -14.26 48.54
CA ALA A 203 -4.71 -13.83 47.18
C ALA A 203 -4.08 -14.84 46.22
N ALA A 204 -4.95 -15.56 45.51
CA ALA A 204 -4.60 -16.49 44.45
C ALA A 204 -3.97 -15.74 43.27
N GLY A 205 -2.89 -16.31 42.73
CA GLY A 205 -2.26 -15.86 41.50
C GLY A 205 -3.18 -16.10 40.29
N ALA A 206 -3.35 -15.06 39.47
CA ALA A 206 -3.95 -15.17 38.16
C ALA A 206 -2.83 -15.20 37.11
N SER A 207 -2.73 -16.36 36.46
CA SER A 207 -1.97 -16.62 35.24
C SER A 207 -2.57 -15.84 34.06
N SER A 208 -1.73 -15.14 33.33
CA SER A 208 -2.03 -14.42 32.09
C SER A 208 -2.31 -15.39 30.93
N GLY A 209 -3.53 -15.33 30.40
CA GLY A 209 -3.92 -16.03 29.18
C GLY A 209 -5.44 -16.04 29.01
N SER A 210 -6.02 -14.96 28.48
CA SER A 210 -7.41 -14.93 27.99
C SER A 210 -7.54 -14.08 26.72
N PRO A 211 -8.47 -14.42 25.81
CA PRO A 211 -8.60 -13.84 24.47
C PRO A 211 -9.38 -12.51 24.47
N PHE A 212 -9.23 -11.75 23.39
CA PHE A 212 -9.93 -10.49 23.09
C PHE A 212 -11.46 -10.62 23.23
N ASP A 213 -12.09 -9.77 24.04
CA ASP A 213 -13.53 -9.71 24.29
C ASP A 213 -14.14 -8.43 23.64
N PRO A 214 -14.90 -8.56 22.54
CA PRO A 214 -15.54 -7.43 21.84
C PRO A 214 -16.54 -6.63 22.69
N SER A 215 -17.08 -7.22 23.76
CA SER A 215 -18.06 -6.54 24.63
C SER A 215 -17.41 -5.52 25.58
N ALA A 216 -16.14 -5.74 25.95
CA ALA A 216 -15.36 -4.81 26.77
C ALA A 216 -15.01 -3.52 26.01
N LEU A 217 -14.78 -3.60 24.69
CA LEU A 217 -14.52 -2.44 23.84
C LEU A 217 -15.79 -1.59 23.61
N ALA A 218 -16.94 -2.24 23.43
CA ALA A 218 -18.23 -1.55 23.33
C ALA A 218 -18.60 -0.80 24.63
N ALA A 219 -18.26 -1.38 25.79
CA ALA A 219 -18.44 -0.72 27.08
C ALA A 219 -17.52 0.51 27.24
N LEU A 220 -16.31 0.44 26.70
CA LEU A 220 -15.34 1.55 26.72
C LEU A 220 -15.78 2.71 25.81
N TYR A 221 -16.29 2.42 24.61
CA TYR A 221 -16.91 3.42 23.72
C TYR A 221 -18.16 4.07 24.32
N THR A 222 -19.03 3.28 24.97
CA THR A 222 -20.21 3.80 25.66
C THR A 222 -19.81 4.74 26.80
N ARG A 223 -18.72 4.44 27.51
CA ARG A 223 -18.19 5.27 28.60
C ARG A 223 -17.58 6.58 28.10
N MET A 224 -16.93 6.58 26.93
CA MET A 224 -16.40 7.80 26.30
C MET A 224 -17.51 8.72 25.79
N PHE A 225 -18.57 8.17 25.18
CA PHE A 225 -19.76 8.96 24.76
C PHE A 225 -20.50 9.59 25.95
N GLN A 226 -20.51 8.91 27.11
CA GLN A 226 -21.18 9.42 28.31
C GLN A 226 -20.40 10.54 29.01
N MET A 227 -19.06 10.57 28.89
CA MET A 227 -18.21 11.66 29.41
C MET A 227 -18.26 12.92 28.55
N ALA A 228 -18.41 12.81 27.24
CA ALA A 228 -18.55 13.96 26.34
C ALA A 228 -19.83 14.79 26.60
N ASN A 229 -20.92 14.13 27.05
CA ASN A 229 -22.19 14.81 27.37
C ASN A 229 -22.24 15.45 28.76
N VAL A 230 -21.31 15.14 29.67
CA VAL A 230 -21.27 15.70 31.03
C VAL A 230 -20.43 16.98 31.11
N ALA A 231 -19.58 17.26 30.11
CA ALA A 231 -18.74 18.46 30.07
C ALA A 231 -19.47 19.75 29.64
N ASN A 232 -20.77 19.68 29.28
CA ASN A 232 -21.55 20.83 28.81
C ASN A 232 -22.63 21.32 29.81
N GLY A 233 -22.45 21.02 31.10
CA GLY A 233 -23.40 21.36 32.15
C GLY A 233 -22.77 21.99 33.39
N ALA A 234 -22.92 23.32 33.48
CA ALA A 234 -22.88 24.16 34.70
C ALA A 234 -21.52 24.69 35.22
N MET A 235 -21.27 25.99 34.96
CA MET A 235 -20.94 26.98 36.01
C MET A 235 -21.22 28.41 35.51
N ASN A 236 -21.91 29.21 36.33
CA ASN A 236 -22.27 30.65 36.18
C ASN A 236 -22.39 31.21 37.64
N PRO A 237 -22.51 32.53 37.96
CA PRO A 237 -22.10 33.80 37.33
C PRO A 237 -21.41 34.81 38.31
N MET A 238 -20.70 35.85 37.83
CA MET A 238 -20.66 37.16 38.54
C MET A 238 -20.11 38.34 37.69
N MET A 239 -20.80 39.49 37.80
CA MET A 239 -20.44 40.89 37.46
C MET A 239 -20.30 41.28 35.97
N THR A 240 -21.36 41.80 35.31
CA THR A 240 -21.81 43.22 35.20
C THR A 240 -20.83 44.18 34.50
N GLY A 241 -21.26 44.77 33.37
CA GLY A 241 -20.70 46.03 32.89
C GLY A 241 -20.89 46.37 31.40
N MET A 242 -22.06 46.95 31.07
CA MET A 242 -22.30 47.88 29.96
C MET A 242 -22.40 47.39 28.49
N ASN A 243 -23.63 47.55 28.00
CA ASN A 243 -24.10 47.70 26.61
C ASN A 243 -24.09 49.22 26.25
N PRO A 244 -24.66 49.74 25.12
CA PRO A 244 -25.05 49.15 23.82
C PRO A 244 -24.78 50.09 22.59
N MET A 245 -25.09 49.58 21.38
CA MET A 245 -25.60 50.26 20.14
C MET A 245 -24.93 49.63 18.90
N VAL A 246 -25.59 49.15 17.85
CA VAL A 246 -26.81 49.62 17.15
C VAL A 246 -27.58 48.44 16.54
N ALA A 247 -28.91 48.58 16.65
CA ALA A 247 -30.06 48.06 15.87
C ALA A 247 -29.86 46.95 14.81
N MET A 248 -30.57 45.82 14.84
CA MET A 248 -32.03 45.58 14.93
C MET A 248 -32.78 45.88 13.62
N ARG A 249 -33.66 44.91 13.29
CA ARG A 249 -35.06 45.06 12.82
C ARG A 249 -35.26 44.64 11.35
N ASN A 250 -36.19 43.76 10.95
CA ASN A 250 -37.49 43.22 11.43
C ASN A 250 -37.67 41.87 10.65
N ASN A 251 -38.15 40.72 11.13
CA ASN A 251 -39.40 40.31 11.78
C ASN A 251 -40.71 40.81 11.14
N MET A 252 -41.47 39.91 10.49
CA MET A 252 -42.93 39.78 10.66
C MET A 252 -43.54 38.57 9.91
N MET A 253 -44.23 37.71 10.70
CA MET A 253 -45.59 37.15 10.48
C MET A 253 -45.85 36.29 9.23
N ALA A 254 -46.68 35.24 9.21
CA ALA A 254 -47.52 34.50 10.16
C ALA A 254 -48.29 33.45 9.32
N GLY A 255 -48.87 32.44 9.97
CA GLY A 255 -50.10 31.80 9.48
C GLY A 255 -50.03 30.29 9.28
N GLY A 256 -50.51 29.55 10.29
CA GLY A 256 -50.80 28.12 10.20
C GLY A 256 -52.23 27.80 9.75
N THR A 257 -52.55 26.51 9.80
CA THR A 257 -53.78 25.73 9.45
C THR A 257 -53.54 24.87 8.20
N GLY A 258 -53.85 23.58 8.09
CA GLY A 258 -54.55 22.60 8.91
C GLY A 258 -55.08 21.50 7.97
N MET A 259 -55.39 20.32 8.52
CA MET A 259 -56.32 19.30 7.98
C MET A 259 -55.76 18.04 7.29
N GLN A 260 -56.60 17.02 7.34
CA GLN A 260 -56.34 15.60 7.61
C GLN A 260 -56.94 14.71 6.50
N GLY A 261 -56.31 13.57 6.22
CA GLY A 261 -56.99 12.30 5.92
C GLY A 261 -57.33 11.94 4.46
N GLY A 262 -57.05 10.69 4.08
CA GLY A 262 -57.74 10.02 2.96
C GLY A 262 -56.94 8.92 2.27
N ALA A 263 -57.21 7.66 2.64
CA ALA A 263 -56.67 6.44 2.05
C ALA A 263 -57.26 6.10 0.66
N GLY A 264 -56.54 5.29 -0.13
CA GLY A 264 -57.07 4.68 -1.35
C GLY A 264 -56.09 3.70 -2.01
N MET A 265 -56.31 2.40 -1.76
CA MET A 265 -55.67 1.23 -2.41
C MET A 265 -56.06 1.11 -3.89
N GLY A 266 -55.25 0.43 -4.72
CA GLY A 266 -55.77 -0.26 -5.91
C GLY A 266 -54.83 -0.50 -7.10
N ASN A 267 -53.91 -1.47 -6.97
CA ASN A 267 -53.68 -2.62 -7.88
C ASN A 267 -53.70 -2.48 -9.43
N MET A 268 -52.61 -2.90 -10.10
CA MET A 268 -52.58 -3.83 -11.26
C MET A 268 -51.12 -4.15 -11.65
N ALA A 269 -50.66 -5.40 -11.46
CA ALA A 269 -50.33 -6.42 -12.49
C ALA A 269 -49.17 -6.02 -13.45
N GLY A 270 -48.08 -6.77 -13.70
CA GLY A 270 -47.78 -8.18 -13.49
C GLY A 270 -47.55 -8.92 -14.83
N GLY A 271 -46.29 -9.06 -15.28
CA GLY A 271 -45.78 -10.29 -15.92
C GLY A 271 -45.46 -10.35 -17.44
N ALA A 272 -44.20 -10.76 -17.72
CA ALA A 272 -43.65 -11.52 -18.87
C ALA A 272 -43.57 -10.85 -20.26
N GLY A 273 -42.60 -11.06 -21.17
CA GLY A 273 -41.42 -11.95 -21.30
C GLY A 273 -40.99 -12.06 -22.79
N MET A 274 -39.72 -12.41 -23.08
CA MET A 274 -39.06 -12.70 -24.40
C MET A 274 -38.77 -11.50 -25.34
N GLY A 275 -37.69 -11.39 -26.14
CA GLY A 275 -36.51 -12.21 -26.45
C GLY A 275 -35.86 -11.77 -27.80
N MET A 276 -34.52 -11.79 -27.89
CA MET A 276 -33.62 -11.86 -29.09
C MET A 276 -33.53 -10.70 -30.12
N GLY A 277 -32.29 -10.30 -30.50
CA GLY A 277 -32.04 -9.79 -31.87
C GLY A 277 -30.87 -8.83 -32.24
N ARG A 278 -29.61 -9.16 -31.93
CA ARG A 278 -28.38 -9.06 -32.80
C ARG A 278 -27.92 -7.74 -33.51
N GLY A 279 -26.63 -7.40 -33.27
CA GLY A 279 -25.67 -6.72 -34.20
C GLY A 279 -25.16 -5.36 -33.68
N GLY A 280 -23.88 -4.96 -33.64
CA GLY A 280 -22.56 -5.48 -34.03
C GLY A 280 -21.56 -4.29 -34.09
N MET A 281 -20.32 -4.48 -33.61
CA MET A 281 -19.12 -3.56 -33.64
C MET A 281 -19.02 -2.41 -32.61
N PRO A 282 -17.81 -1.89 -32.29
CA PRO A 282 -16.51 -2.52 -32.03
C PRO A 282 -15.98 -2.20 -30.61
N GLY A 283 -15.34 -3.16 -29.95
CA GLY A 283 -14.82 -3.02 -28.59
C GLY A 283 -13.52 -2.20 -28.53
N GLY A 284 -13.63 -0.92 -28.18
CA GLY A 284 -12.54 -0.11 -27.64
C GLY A 284 -12.48 -0.31 -26.12
N SER A 285 -11.43 -0.95 -25.65
CA SER A 285 -11.15 -1.19 -24.23
C SER A 285 -10.76 0.11 -23.52
N GLY A 286 -11.76 0.88 -23.08
CA GLY A 286 -11.64 1.91 -22.05
C GLY A 286 -12.06 1.32 -20.72
N GLY A 287 -11.19 0.55 -20.09
CA GLY A 287 -11.41 0.04 -18.73
C GLY A 287 -11.41 1.21 -17.73
N GLN A 288 -12.56 1.46 -17.11
CA GLN A 288 -12.75 2.44 -16.06
C GLN A 288 -11.69 2.27 -14.96
N ASN A 289 -10.94 3.33 -14.70
CA ASN A 289 -10.02 3.43 -13.57
C ASN A 289 -10.86 3.68 -12.31
N ILE A 290 -11.44 2.61 -11.76
CA ILE A 290 -12.09 2.66 -10.44
C ILE A 290 -11.00 2.42 -9.38
N PRO A 291 -10.71 3.39 -8.49
CA PRO A 291 -9.66 3.25 -7.49
C PRO A 291 -9.94 2.08 -6.55
N ARG A 292 -8.99 1.14 -6.47
CA ARG A 292 -9.07 -0.04 -5.61
C ARG A 292 -8.77 0.35 -4.15
N GLY A 293 -9.63 -0.06 -3.22
CA GLY A 293 -9.45 0.12 -1.78
C GLY A 293 -8.32 -0.74 -1.17
N PRO A 294 -8.09 -0.63 0.17
CA PRO A 294 -6.92 -1.17 0.86
C PRO A 294 -6.69 -2.67 0.61
N ARG A 295 -5.47 -3.02 0.18
CA ARG A 295 -4.97 -4.39 0.01
C ARG A 295 -3.74 -4.57 0.91
N GLY A 296 -3.80 -5.48 1.88
CA GLY A 296 -2.68 -5.84 2.73
C GLY A 296 -3.13 -6.61 3.97
N ASN A 297 -2.31 -7.56 4.44
CA ASN A 297 -2.48 -8.25 5.74
C ASN A 297 -2.48 -7.20 6.85
N SER A 298 -3.66 -6.78 7.26
CA SER A 298 -3.86 -5.65 8.16
C SER A 298 -4.12 -6.17 9.57
N ASN A 299 -3.36 -5.71 10.55
CA ASN A 299 -3.71 -5.52 11.96
C ASN A 299 -2.95 -4.24 12.35
N SER A 300 -3.42 -3.23 13.08
CA SER A 300 -4.77 -2.89 13.58
C SER A 300 -5.27 -1.55 12.98
N ALA A 301 -4.38 -0.59 12.71
CA ALA A 301 -4.72 0.76 12.27
C ALA A 301 -5.34 0.79 10.86
N GLY A 302 -4.78 0.06 9.88
CA GLY A 302 -5.34 -0.05 8.54
C GLY A 302 -6.74 -0.68 8.52
N LEU A 303 -6.99 -1.72 9.34
CA LEU A 303 -8.33 -2.32 9.47
C LEU A 303 -9.33 -1.37 10.13
N VAL A 304 -8.95 -0.78 11.25
CA VAL A 304 -9.80 0.18 11.97
C VAL A 304 -10.17 1.32 11.04
N TYR A 305 -9.21 1.85 10.28
CA TYR A 305 -9.47 2.89 9.29
C TYR A 305 -10.32 2.41 8.11
N LYS A 306 -10.12 1.18 7.64
CA LYS A 306 -10.95 0.59 6.57
C LYS A 306 -12.41 0.48 6.98
N HIS A 307 -12.68 0.15 8.25
CA HIS A 307 -14.03 -0.01 8.77
C HIS A 307 -14.68 1.32 9.18
N PHE A 308 -13.98 2.15 9.96
CA PHE A 308 -14.54 3.35 10.57
C PHE A 308 -14.12 4.66 9.89
N GLY A 309 -13.13 4.64 9.01
CA GLY A 309 -12.55 5.86 8.42
C GLY A 309 -13.56 6.69 7.65
N LYS A 310 -14.46 6.06 6.89
CA LYS A 310 -15.53 6.78 6.17
C LYS A 310 -16.54 7.44 7.09
N GLU A 311 -16.92 6.76 8.18
CA GLU A 311 -17.86 7.31 9.17
C GLU A 311 -17.25 8.52 9.88
N ILE A 312 -15.96 8.43 10.26
CA ILE A 312 -15.22 9.56 10.84
C ILE A 312 -15.22 10.74 9.87
N ILE A 313 -14.83 10.52 8.60
CA ILE A 313 -14.79 11.58 7.59
C ILE A 313 -16.18 12.17 7.34
N SER A 314 -17.20 11.34 7.25
CA SER A 314 -18.60 11.76 7.09
C SER A 314 -19.05 12.69 8.22
N ASN A 315 -18.77 12.32 9.48
CA ASN A 315 -19.11 13.13 10.64
C ASN A 315 -18.36 14.47 10.66
N GLU A 316 -17.05 14.46 10.38
CA GLU A 316 -16.23 15.69 10.42
C GLU A 316 -16.57 16.65 9.27
N THR A 317 -16.92 16.12 8.10
CA THR A 317 -17.25 16.93 6.91
C THR A 317 -18.73 17.28 6.79
N ASN A 318 -19.59 16.69 7.62
CA ASN A 318 -21.06 16.77 7.51
C ASN A 318 -21.61 16.30 6.14
N LEU A 319 -20.91 15.38 5.47
CA LEU A 319 -21.34 14.78 4.21
C LEU A 319 -21.87 13.36 4.42
N PRO A 320 -22.81 12.86 3.61
CA PRO A 320 -23.23 11.45 3.66
C PRO A 320 -22.05 10.49 3.49
N VAL A 321 -22.08 9.34 4.17
CA VAL A 321 -21.01 8.31 4.11
C VAL A 321 -20.72 7.84 2.68
N ASP A 322 -21.75 7.79 1.82
CA ASP A 322 -21.65 7.37 0.42
C ASP A 322 -21.33 8.51 -0.56
N HIS A 323 -21.04 9.72 -0.07
CA HIS A 323 -20.71 10.87 -0.91
C HIS A 323 -19.33 10.70 -1.58
N ASP A 324 -19.19 11.08 -2.86
CA ASP A 324 -17.95 10.93 -3.63
C ASP A 324 -16.74 11.60 -2.95
N ASN A 325 -16.90 12.82 -2.44
CA ASN A 325 -15.87 13.50 -1.64
C ASN A 325 -15.42 12.69 -0.41
N VAL A 326 -16.32 11.99 0.28
CA VAL A 326 -15.94 11.12 1.41
C VAL A 326 -15.09 9.96 0.92
N GLN A 327 -15.43 9.36 -0.23
CA GLN A 327 -14.62 8.31 -0.86
C GLN A 327 -13.22 8.82 -1.26
N ILE A 328 -13.14 10.02 -1.83
CA ILE A 328 -11.88 10.66 -2.24
C ILE A 328 -11.00 10.93 -1.01
N LEU A 329 -11.56 11.59 0.02
CA LEU A 329 -10.84 11.90 1.25
C LEU A 329 -10.39 10.64 1.97
N TRP A 330 -11.21 9.58 1.96
CA TRP A 330 -10.87 8.29 2.57
C TRP A 330 -9.66 7.64 1.90
N LEU A 331 -9.59 7.63 0.57
CA LEU A 331 -8.43 7.13 -0.15
C LEU A 331 -7.19 8.03 0.03
N LYS A 332 -7.39 9.35 0.09
CA LYS A 332 -6.30 10.32 0.26
C LYS A 332 -5.66 10.17 1.64
N LEU A 333 -6.45 10.14 2.71
CA LEU A 333 -5.97 9.93 4.07
C LEU A 333 -5.36 8.54 4.27
N TYR A 334 -5.85 7.51 3.57
CA TYR A 334 -5.17 6.22 3.60
C TYR A 334 -3.73 6.34 3.10
N ARG A 335 -3.54 6.83 1.87
CA ARG A 335 -2.21 6.93 1.23
C ARG A 335 -1.25 7.87 1.97
N GLU A 336 -1.75 9.01 2.43
CA GLU A 336 -0.88 10.07 2.99
C GLU A 336 -0.63 9.96 4.49
N PHE A 337 -1.41 9.13 5.20
CA PHE A 337 -1.36 9.06 6.66
C PHE A 337 -1.37 7.63 7.18
N ILE A 338 -2.38 6.84 6.83
CA ILE A 338 -2.59 5.51 7.43
C ILE A 338 -1.59 4.47 6.89
N GLU A 339 -1.27 4.51 5.60
CA GLU A 339 -0.42 3.52 4.93
C GLU A 339 0.96 3.41 5.58
N ALA A 340 1.59 4.55 5.89
CA ALA A 340 2.88 4.55 6.57
C ALA A 340 2.80 3.98 8.00
N ILE A 341 1.73 4.29 8.73
CA ILE A 341 1.51 3.76 10.09
C ILE A 341 1.35 2.23 10.03
N ASP A 342 0.51 1.76 9.11
CA ASP A 342 0.21 0.35 8.91
C ASP A 342 1.48 -0.42 8.44
N ALA A 343 2.27 0.16 7.54
CA ALA A 343 3.53 -0.42 7.10
C ALA A 343 4.55 -0.55 8.24
N ILE A 344 4.68 0.49 9.08
CA ILE A 344 5.60 0.48 10.23
C ILE A 344 5.15 -0.57 11.27
N ASP A 345 3.85 -0.63 11.58
CA ASP A 345 3.28 -1.59 12.55
C ASP A 345 3.51 -3.03 12.10
N ASN A 346 3.39 -3.29 10.79
CA ASN A 346 3.64 -4.61 10.19
C ASN A 346 5.12 -4.91 9.91
N GLY A 347 6.03 -4.00 10.27
CA GLY A 347 7.47 -4.18 10.05
C GLY A 347 7.87 -4.23 8.57
N ILE A 348 7.06 -3.63 7.69
CA ILE A 348 7.33 -3.55 6.25
C ILE A 348 8.47 -2.57 6.02
N SER A 349 9.50 -3.03 5.31
CA SER A 349 10.62 -2.18 4.88
C SER A 349 10.15 -1.18 3.84
N GLN A 350 10.56 0.08 3.96
CA GLN A 350 10.31 1.11 2.95
C GLN A 350 11.04 0.83 1.61
N TYR A 351 12.03 -0.06 1.62
CA TYR A 351 12.84 -0.41 0.45
C TYR A 351 12.78 -1.91 0.16
N ASP A 352 12.60 -2.26 -1.12
CA ASP A 352 12.39 -3.63 -1.64
C ASP A 352 13.66 -4.50 -1.73
N ALA A 353 14.76 -4.14 -1.06
CA ALA A 353 16.00 -4.90 -1.14
C ALA A 353 16.71 -5.05 0.20
N SER A 354 17.20 -6.27 0.48
CA SER A 354 18.15 -6.54 1.55
C SER A 354 19.50 -5.81 1.38
N GLU A 355 19.74 -5.19 0.22
CA GLU A 355 21.00 -4.53 -0.14
C GLU A 355 20.96 -3.00 0.03
N ILE A 356 19.78 -2.38 0.11
CA ILE A 356 19.65 -0.93 0.30
C ILE A 356 19.51 -0.65 1.79
N LYS A 357 20.66 -0.39 2.44
CA LYS A 357 20.67 0.06 3.83
C LYS A 357 20.30 1.55 3.88
N ALA A 358 19.25 1.88 4.63
CA ALA A 358 18.89 3.27 4.90
C ALA A 358 20.10 4.04 5.47
N ARG A 359 20.40 5.22 4.91
CA ARG A 359 21.55 6.05 5.33
C ARG A 359 21.40 6.57 6.75
N TYR A 360 20.17 6.72 7.22
CA TYR A 360 19.81 7.10 8.58
C TYR A 360 18.50 6.41 8.95
N ARG A 361 18.21 6.35 10.26
CA ARG A 361 16.95 5.80 10.78
C ARG A 361 16.01 6.95 11.13
N VAL A 362 14.80 6.93 10.57
CA VAL A 362 13.73 7.85 10.98
C VAL A 362 13.17 7.39 12.33
N ARG A 363 13.10 8.32 13.29
CA ARG A 363 12.54 8.13 14.64
C ARG A 363 11.57 9.25 15.04
N THR A 364 11.14 10.02 14.06
CA THR A 364 10.25 11.17 14.20
C THR A 364 8.86 10.89 13.63
N ASP A 365 8.63 9.69 13.10
CA ASP A 365 7.34 9.21 12.64
C ASP A 365 6.33 9.12 13.79
N LEU A 366 5.04 9.06 13.45
CA LEU A 366 3.96 9.04 14.43
C LEU A 366 4.07 7.82 15.37
N SER A 367 4.38 6.64 14.84
CA SER A 367 4.54 5.41 15.64
C SER A 367 5.67 5.55 16.67
N ALA A 368 6.81 6.14 16.28
CA ALA A 368 7.90 6.44 17.21
C ALA A 368 7.50 7.49 18.27
N ARG A 369 6.80 8.56 17.88
CA ARG A 369 6.31 9.59 18.82
C ARG A 369 5.30 9.02 19.83
N VAL A 370 4.39 8.16 19.39
CA VAL A 370 3.47 7.42 20.26
C VAL A 370 4.25 6.48 21.19
N ALA A 371 5.24 5.75 20.68
CA ALA A 371 6.07 4.87 21.49
C ALA A 371 6.86 5.63 22.57
N HIS A 372 7.28 6.88 22.33
CA HIS A 372 7.94 7.72 23.33
C HIS A 372 7.01 8.15 24.49
N LEU A 373 5.70 8.00 24.35
CA LEU A 373 4.74 8.25 25.43
C LEU A 373 4.59 7.04 26.37
N ASN A 374 5.14 5.87 26.01
CA ASN A 374 5.15 4.73 26.91
C ASN A 374 5.90 5.07 28.21
N PRO A 375 5.43 4.58 29.37
CA PRO A 375 6.17 4.74 30.60
C PRO A 375 7.55 4.07 30.47
N PRO A 376 8.61 4.67 31.04
CA PRO A 376 9.92 4.04 31.04
C PRO A 376 9.89 2.76 31.86
N TRP A 377 10.70 1.77 31.46
CA TRP A 377 10.73 0.43 32.05
C TRP A 377 10.97 0.39 33.56
N ASN A 378 11.56 1.46 34.12
CA ASN A 378 11.92 1.60 35.52
C ASN A 378 10.88 2.36 36.36
N LYS A 379 9.67 2.61 35.83
CA LYS A 379 8.53 3.19 36.58
C LYS A 379 7.44 2.15 36.82
N SER A 380 6.68 2.35 37.89
CA SER A 380 5.51 1.53 38.23
C SER A 380 4.48 1.57 37.10
N LEU A 381 4.00 0.40 36.68
CA LEU A 381 2.97 0.22 35.65
C LEU A 381 1.57 0.21 36.28
N ALA A 382 1.27 1.18 37.15
CA ALA A 382 -0.08 1.28 37.69
C ALA A 382 -1.05 1.57 36.53
N ALA A 383 -2.24 0.95 36.55
CA ALA A 383 -3.23 1.11 35.48
C ALA A 383 -3.55 2.59 35.20
N GLN A 384 -3.62 3.41 36.24
CA GLN A 384 -3.87 4.86 36.12
C GLN A 384 -2.77 5.59 35.34
N ASP A 385 -1.51 5.20 35.51
CA ASP A 385 -0.39 5.79 34.78
C ASP A 385 -0.39 5.35 33.31
N MET A 386 -0.78 4.11 33.03
CA MET A 386 -0.96 3.59 31.68
C MET A 386 -2.10 4.30 30.95
N ASP A 387 -3.26 4.46 31.59
CA ASP A 387 -4.41 5.16 31.03
C ASP A 387 -4.07 6.63 30.72
N ALA A 388 -3.36 7.31 31.64
CA ALA A 388 -2.94 8.69 31.43
C ALA A 388 -1.97 8.85 30.24
N GLN A 389 -1.10 7.87 29.98
CA GLN A 389 -0.21 7.89 28.81
C GLN A 389 -0.95 7.53 27.52
N PHE A 390 -1.92 6.61 27.60
CA PHE A 390 -2.80 6.29 26.48
C PHE A 390 -3.61 7.50 26.03
N GLU A 391 -4.18 8.28 26.95
CA GLU A 391 -4.93 9.50 26.61
C GLU A 391 -4.07 10.54 25.88
N LYS A 392 -2.81 10.69 26.28
CA LYS A 392 -1.86 11.57 25.57
C LYS A 392 -1.55 11.05 24.16
N ALA A 393 -1.36 9.74 24.02
CA ALA A 393 -1.11 9.12 22.72
C ALA A 393 -2.32 9.23 21.78
N SER A 394 -3.52 9.03 22.32
CA SER A 394 -4.80 9.19 21.63
C SER A 394 -4.98 10.62 21.15
N THR A 395 -4.75 11.60 22.03
CA THR A 395 -4.82 13.03 21.70
C THR A 395 -3.82 13.43 20.61
N LEU A 396 -2.56 12.98 20.72
CA LEU A 396 -1.53 13.22 19.71
C LEU A 396 -1.94 12.66 18.35
N THR A 397 -2.37 11.40 18.31
CA THR A 397 -2.74 10.71 17.07
C THR A 397 -4.00 11.32 16.44
N GLY A 398 -5.02 11.56 17.26
CA GLY A 398 -6.30 12.13 16.82
C GLY A 398 -6.15 13.56 16.30
N SER A 399 -5.42 14.42 16.99
CA SER A 399 -5.18 15.80 16.53
C SER A 399 -4.44 15.86 15.20
N GLU A 400 -3.43 15.00 15.00
CA GLU A 400 -2.70 14.97 13.74
C GLU A 400 -3.56 14.44 12.58
N PHE A 401 -4.36 13.39 12.83
CA PHE A 401 -5.30 12.88 11.84
C PHE A 401 -6.34 13.93 11.44
N LEU A 402 -6.98 14.58 12.43
CA LEU A 402 -8.02 15.58 12.18
C LEU A 402 -7.45 16.82 11.48
N ALA A 403 -6.23 17.26 11.83
CA ALA A 403 -5.57 18.35 11.11
C ALA A 403 -5.30 18.02 9.64
N ARG A 404 -4.97 16.76 9.32
CA ARG A 404 -4.82 16.32 7.92
C ARG A 404 -6.16 16.24 7.20
N LEU A 405 -7.20 15.72 7.85
CA LEU A 405 -8.54 15.69 7.29
C LEU A 405 -9.06 17.11 7.00
N ASP A 406 -8.92 18.03 7.96
CA ASP A 406 -9.27 19.44 7.79
C ASP A 406 -8.58 20.06 6.57
N TYR A 407 -7.26 19.91 6.46
CA TYR A 407 -6.50 20.37 5.30
C TYR A 407 -7.01 19.74 3.99
N TYR A 408 -7.21 18.42 3.95
CA TYR A 408 -7.62 17.77 2.71
C TYR A 408 -9.05 18.14 2.30
N SER A 409 -9.94 18.28 3.27
CA SER A 409 -11.34 18.67 3.04
C SER A 409 -11.47 20.13 2.61
N ASN A 410 -10.79 21.03 3.32
CA ASN A 410 -11.07 22.47 3.21
C ASN A 410 -10.09 23.21 2.30
N ALA A 411 -8.89 22.67 2.03
CA ALA A 411 -7.90 23.30 1.17
C ALA A 411 -7.58 22.47 -0.08
N TRP A 412 -7.27 21.17 0.07
CA TRP A 412 -6.82 20.35 -1.06
C TRP A 412 -7.96 19.96 -2.02
N LEU A 413 -9.11 19.50 -1.50
CA LEU A 413 -10.20 19.01 -2.34
C LEU A 413 -10.82 20.13 -3.22
N PRO A 414 -11.14 21.33 -2.68
CA PRO A 414 -11.67 22.42 -3.50
C PRO A 414 -10.66 22.94 -4.53
N ALA A 415 -9.36 22.78 -4.27
CA ALA A 415 -8.31 23.23 -5.20
C ALA A 415 -8.39 22.55 -6.57
N ARG A 416 -8.91 21.32 -6.65
CA ARG A 416 -9.06 20.60 -7.92
C ARG A 416 -10.01 21.32 -8.87
N GLU A 417 -11.18 21.73 -8.40
CA GLU A 417 -12.18 22.43 -9.22
C GLU A 417 -11.66 23.80 -9.67
N LEU A 418 -11.01 24.53 -8.77
CA LEU A 418 -10.39 25.82 -9.07
C LEU A 418 -9.27 25.69 -10.11
N LEU A 419 -8.46 24.63 -10.02
CA LEU A 419 -7.41 24.36 -11.00
C LEU A 419 -8.00 24.05 -12.38
N VAL A 420 -9.04 23.21 -12.47
CA VAL A 420 -9.71 22.91 -13.75
C VAL A 420 -10.25 24.19 -14.39
N ALA A 421 -10.91 25.05 -13.61
CA ALA A 421 -11.39 26.34 -14.09
C ALA A 421 -10.24 27.26 -14.55
N ALA A 422 -9.13 27.28 -13.82
CA ALA A 422 -7.95 28.08 -14.16
C ALA A 422 -7.26 27.59 -15.44
N ILE A 423 -7.15 26.27 -15.65
CA ILE A 423 -6.62 25.68 -16.88
C ILE A 423 -7.45 26.11 -18.08
N GLN A 424 -8.78 25.99 -17.99
CA GLN A 424 -9.69 26.37 -19.07
C GLN A 424 -9.60 27.87 -19.38
N ARG A 425 -9.61 28.73 -18.34
CA ARG A 425 -9.46 30.18 -18.51
C ARG A 425 -8.12 30.53 -19.16
N SER A 426 -7.03 29.96 -18.67
CA SER A 426 -5.68 30.22 -19.19
C SER A 426 -5.56 29.81 -20.66
N LYS A 427 -6.18 28.69 -21.05
CA LYS A 427 -6.22 28.26 -22.44
C LYS A 427 -6.99 29.22 -23.36
N ASN A 428 -8.03 29.85 -22.85
CA ASN A 428 -8.86 30.76 -23.65
C ASN A 428 -8.28 32.18 -23.72
N GLU A 429 -7.68 32.67 -22.64
CA GLU A 429 -7.33 34.09 -22.47
C GLU A 429 -5.83 34.37 -22.50
N ILE A 430 -4.98 33.40 -22.13
CA ILE A 430 -3.56 33.64 -21.84
C ILE A 430 -2.64 32.97 -22.87
N ASP A 431 -2.82 31.66 -23.07
CA ASP A 431 -2.01 30.83 -23.94
C ASP A 431 -2.86 29.69 -24.52
N SER A 432 -3.23 29.82 -25.79
CA SER A 432 -4.03 28.81 -26.50
C SER A 432 -3.35 27.45 -26.62
N SER A 433 -2.02 27.39 -26.45
CA SER A 433 -1.28 26.13 -26.38
C SER A 433 -1.44 25.40 -25.04
N GLY A 434 -1.90 26.09 -24.00
CA GLY A 434 -2.13 25.57 -22.64
C GLY A 434 -0.84 25.30 -21.84
N ARG A 435 0.32 25.75 -22.32
CA ARG A 435 1.62 25.57 -21.64
C ARG A 435 1.78 26.50 -20.44
N ILE A 436 0.98 27.56 -20.34
CA ILE A 436 0.94 28.45 -19.17
C ILE A 436 -0.40 28.33 -18.48
N ILE A 437 -0.37 28.03 -17.17
CA ILE A 437 -1.53 28.12 -16.29
C ILE A 437 -1.36 29.34 -15.39
N LEU A 438 -2.39 30.17 -15.31
CA LEU A 438 -2.47 31.32 -14.43
C LEU A 438 -3.51 31.08 -13.33
N LEU A 439 -3.08 31.17 -12.08
CA LEU A 439 -3.91 31.09 -10.88
C LEU A 439 -4.07 32.51 -10.30
N GLU A 440 -5.30 32.91 -9.98
CA GLU A 440 -5.57 34.22 -9.36
C GLU A 440 -5.24 34.25 -7.86
N SER A 441 -5.10 33.08 -7.24
CA SER A 441 -4.68 32.88 -5.86
C SER A 441 -3.81 31.63 -5.79
N PHE A 442 -2.94 31.52 -4.79
CA PHE A 442 -2.23 30.27 -4.56
C PHE A 442 -3.22 29.15 -4.17
N LEU A 443 -3.00 27.96 -4.73
CA LEU A 443 -3.70 26.73 -4.35
C LEU A 443 -2.76 25.53 -4.54
N PRO A 444 -2.96 24.40 -3.82
CA PRO A 444 -2.15 23.20 -4.00
C PRO A 444 -2.45 22.55 -5.36
N TRP A 445 -1.75 22.96 -6.41
CA TRP A 445 -2.04 22.59 -7.79
C TRP A 445 -1.29 21.36 -8.28
N LYS A 446 -0.12 21.05 -7.70
CA LYS A 446 0.86 20.12 -8.30
C LYS A 446 0.27 18.73 -8.50
N GLU A 447 -0.18 18.09 -7.43
CA GLU A 447 -0.76 16.75 -7.48
C GLU A 447 -1.98 16.69 -8.42
N HIS A 448 -2.93 17.62 -8.26
CA HIS A 448 -4.12 17.68 -9.12
C HIS A 448 -3.79 17.84 -10.60
N LEU A 449 -2.76 18.62 -10.94
CA LEU A 449 -2.33 18.78 -12.32
C LEU A 449 -1.88 17.44 -12.91
N PHE A 450 -1.05 16.68 -12.19
CA PHE A 450 -0.58 15.36 -12.67
C PHE A 450 -1.73 14.35 -12.76
N ASP A 451 -2.64 14.34 -11.78
CA ASP A 451 -3.82 13.48 -11.81
C ASP A 451 -4.68 13.79 -13.05
N LEU A 452 -4.98 15.07 -13.30
CA LEU A 452 -5.78 15.51 -14.45
C LEU A 452 -5.14 15.17 -15.81
N GLU A 453 -3.81 15.33 -15.92
CA GLU A 453 -3.05 14.96 -17.11
C GLU A 453 -3.07 13.43 -17.34
N SER A 454 -3.07 12.63 -16.26
CA SER A 454 -3.17 11.17 -16.34
C SER A 454 -4.59 10.68 -16.71
N GLU A 455 -5.63 11.38 -16.25
CA GLU A 455 -7.04 11.07 -16.51
C GLU A 455 -7.45 11.42 -17.95
N THR A 456 -6.86 12.46 -18.52
CA THR A 456 -7.34 13.06 -19.77
C THR A 456 -6.29 12.94 -20.88
N THR A 457 -6.32 11.84 -21.65
CA THR A 457 -5.46 11.65 -22.85
C THR A 457 -5.59 12.79 -23.87
N THR A 458 -6.66 13.60 -23.79
CA THR A 458 -6.95 14.73 -24.68
C THR A 458 -6.45 16.09 -24.19
N MET A 459 -5.99 16.22 -22.94
CA MET A 459 -5.29 17.42 -22.45
C MET A 459 -3.80 17.28 -22.80
N ASN A 460 -3.50 17.24 -24.10
CA ASN A 460 -2.15 17.09 -24.66
C ASN A 460 -1.30 18.38 -24.51
N SER A 461 -1.52 19.08 -23.40
CA SER A 461 -0.97 20.38 -23.05
C SER A 461 -0.23 20.17 -21.74
N ALA A 462 0.98 19.61 -21.83
CA ALA A 462 1.86 19.52 -20.68
C ALA A 462 2.17 20.94 -20.20
N ALA A 463 1.42 21.40 -19.21
CA ALA A 463 1.63 22.71 -18.62
C ALA A 463 3.11 22.81 -18.24
N THR A 464 3.75 23.87 -18.70
CA THR A 464 5.19 24.07 -18.54
C THR A 464 5.45 25.03 -17.39
N TYR A 465 4.61 26.06 -17.26
CA TYR A 465 4.69 27.06 -16.20
C TYR A 465 3.34 27.24 -15.52
N VAL A 466 3.36 27.36 -14.20
CA VAL A 466 2.23 27.80 -13.38
C VAL A 466 2.58 29.13 -12.74
N ILE A 467 1.69 30.10 -12.90
CA ILE A 467 1.84 31.47 -12.40
C ILE A 467 0.80 31.70 -11.31
N TYR A 468 1.22 32.26 -10.17
CA TYR A 468 0.34 32.52 -9.03
C TYR A 468 0.89 33.66 -8.16
N PRO A 469 0.04 34.38 -7.41
CA PRO A 469 0.51 35.37 -6.46
C PRO A 469 1.13 34.70 -5.22
N ASP A 470 2.18 35.30 -4.68
CA ASP A 470 2.73 34.98 -3.37
C ASP A 470 2.00 35.81 -2.32
N ASP A 471 1.13 35.15 -1.56
CA ASP A 471 0.26 35.79 -0.56
C ASP A 471 1.02 36.59 0.51
N ASN A 472 2.31 36.28 0.76
CA ASN A 472 3.09 36.98 1.77
C ASN A 472 3.71 38.29 1.26
N SER A 473 4.09 38.33 -0.01
CA SER A 473 4.82 39.48 -0.59
C SER A 473 3.97 40.34 -1.52
N GLY A 474 2.87 39.82 -2.06
CA GLY A 474 2.13 40.42 -3.16
C GLY A 474 2.83 40.29 -4.52
N ASP A 475 4.07 39.80 -4.54
CA ASP A 475 4.78 39.44 -5.78
C ASP A 475 4.10 38.24 -6.45
N TRP A 476 4.43 38.03 -7.73
CA TRP A 476 3.97 36.93 -8.53
C TRP A 476 5.09 35.92 -8.77
N ARG A 477 4.76 34.64 -8.71
CA ARG A 477 5.68 33.53 -8.94
C ARG A 477 5.44 32.92 -10.29
N VAL A 478 6.53 32.50 -10.94
CA VAL A 478 6.53 31.68 -12.15
C VAL A 478 7.24 30.39 -11.80
N GLN A 479 6.49 29.30 -11.65
CA GLN A 479 7.03 28.00 -11.28
C GLN A 479 7.02 27.05 -12.48
N ALA A 480 8.16 26.45 -12.76
CA ALA A 480 8.28 25.42 -13.79
C ALA A 480 7.70 24.10 -13.28
N VAL A 481 6.86 23.45 -14.09
CA VAL A 481 6.26 22.15 -13.77
C VAL A 481 7.33 21.07 -13.93
N SER A 482 7.40 20.13 -12.98
CA SER A 482 8.33 19.01 -13.03
C SER A 482 7.93 17.97 -14.07
N VAL A 483 8.88 17.14 -14.52
CA VAL A 483 8.60 16.02 -15.44
C VAL A 483 7.72 14.96 -14.76
N GLU A 484 7.91 14.77 -13.45
CA GLU A 484 7.15 13.87 -12.58
C GLU A 484 6.84 14.57 -11.24
N PRO A 485 5.82 14.13 -10.46
CA PRO A 485 5.41 14.81 -9.22
C PRO A 485 6.54 15.10 -8.24
N GLU A 486 7.46 14.15 -8.04
CA GLU A 486 8.57 14.24 -7.08
C GLU A 486 9.93 14.51 -7.75
N SER A 487 9.96 14.75 -9.06
CA SER A 487 11.21 15.02 -9.77
C SER A 487 11.70 16.45 -9.54
N PHE A 488 13.03 16.59 -9.41
CA PHE A 488 13.72 17.88 -9.41
C PHE A 488 13.91 18.46 -10.81
N GLU A 489 13.67 17.65 -11.85
CA GLU A 489 13.79 18.07 -13.24
C GLU A 489 12.50 18.76 -13.70
N SER A 490 12.64 20.00 -14.18
CA SER A 490 11.55 20.76 -14.78
C SER A 490 11.35 20.37 -16.24
N ARG A 491 10.08 20.29 -16.71
CA ARG A 491 9.74 20.14 -18.13
C ARG A 491 10.45 21.17 -19.00
N LYS A 492 10.48 22.41 -18.50
CA LYS A 492 11.33 23.49 -19.02
C LYS A 492 11.68 24.45 -17.89
N ALA A 493 12.93 24.40 -17.41
CA ALA A 493 13.41 25.37 -16.44
C ALA A 493 13.47 26.78 -17.06
N LEU A 494 13.41 27.82 -16.22
CA LEU A 494 13.63 29.20 -16.67
C LEU A 494 15.03 29.35 -17.32
N PRO A 495 15.18 30.28 -18.29
CA PRO A 495 16.40 30.44 -19.08
C PRO A 495 17.68 30.52 -18.24
N GLU A 496 18.72 29.80 -18.64
CA GLU A 496 20.02 29.77 -17.93
C GLU A 496 20.59 31.16 -17.68
N LYS A 497 20.41 32.07 -18.64
CA LYS A 497 20.86 33.46 -18.57
C LYS A 497 20.19 34.27 -17.45
N TRP A 498 19.09 33.80 -16.87
CA TRP A 498 18.35 34.47 -15.80
C TRP A 498 18.64 33.85 -14.43
N ARG A 499 19.12 32.61 -14.38
CA ARG A 499 19.27 31.84 -13.15
C ARG A 499 20.25 32.51 -12.19
N GLY A 500 19.83 32.62 -10.92
CA GLY A 500 20.61 33.26 -9.87
C GLY A 500 20.57 34.79 -9.88
N LEU A 501 19.92 35.42 -10.86
CA LEU A 501 19.76 36.88 -10.90
C LEU A 501 18.59 37.34 -10.03
N ARG A 502 18.68 38.60 -9.58
CA ARG A 502 17.70 39.26 -8.70
C ARG A 502 17.48 40.72 -9.08
N ASP A 503 16.33 41.25 -8.68
CA ASP A 503 16.01 42.67 -8.69
C ASP A 503 16.31 43.38 -10.03
N ASP A 504 17.00 44.51 -9.99
CA ASP A 504 17.31 45.34 -11.15
C ASP A 504 18.16 44.58 -12.18
N VAL A 505 19.10 43.73 -11.73
CA VAL A 505 19.95 42.93 -12.62
C VAL A 505 19.12 41.93 -13.41
N LEU A 506 18.12 41.31 -12.78
CA LEU A 506 17.17 40.43 -13.48
C LEU A 506 16.31 41.25 -14.44
N SER A 507 15.84 42.42 -14.03
CA SER A 507 15.00 43.29 -14.86
C SER A 507 15.72 43.75 -16.12
N GLU A 508 16.97 44.20 -16.01
CA GLU A 508 17.83 44.56 -17.14
C GLU A 508 18.10 43.36 -18.06
N ARG A 509 18.35 42.17 -17.49
CA ARG A 509 18.68 40.98 -18.28
C ARG A 509 17.49 40.39 -19.03
N THR A 510 16.32 40.43 -18.41
CA THR A 510 15.06 39.94 -19.00
C THR A 510 14.42 40.96 -19.93
N GLY A 511 14.72 42.25 -19.74
CA GLY A 511 13.98 43.35 -20.36
C GLY A 511 12.59 43.56 -19.75
N ILE A 512 12.29 42.91 -18.61
CA ILE A 512 10.99 42.98 -17.94
C ILE A 512 11.17 43.71 -16.61
N ALA A 513 10.45 44.81 -16.40
CA ALA A 513 10.52 45.56 -15.16
C ALA A 513 10.00 44.74 -13.96
N GLY A 514 10.56 45.01 -12.77
CA GLY A 514 10.09 44.43 -11.52
C GLY A 514 10.45 42.97 -11.32
N GLY A 515 11.52 42.46 -11.96
CA GLY A 515 12.05 41.13 -11.65
C GLY A 515 12.46 41.05 -10.18
N VAL A 516 12.09 39.98 -9.48
CA VAL A 516 12.42 39.77 -8.06
C VAL A 516 13.59 38.80 -7.96
N PHE A 517 13.43 37.58 -8.50
CA PHE A 517 14.53 36.61 -8.56
C PHE A 517 14.25 35.49 -9.57
N VAL A 518 15.29 34.75 -9.95
CA VAL A 518 15.17 33.40 -10.54
C VAL A 518 16.10 32.46 -9.79
N HIS A 519 15.60 31.30 -9.38
CA HIS A 519 16.40 30.29 -8.67
C HIS A 519 17.56 29.80 -9.54
N ALA A 520 18.68 29.39 -8.92
CA ALA A 520 19.89 28.96 -9.62
C ALA A 520 19.67 27.76 -10.55
N SER A 521 18.72 26.86 -10.24
CA SER A 521 18.33 25.77 -11.14
C SER A 521 17.19 26.14 -12.12
N GLY A 522 16.57 27.32 -11.95
CA GLY A 522 15.50 27.80 -12.83
C GLY A 522 14.12 27.18 -12.60
N PHE A 523 13.91 26.42 -11.51
CA PHE A 523 12.60 25.82 -11.21
C PHE A 523 11.53 26.85 -10.82
N ILE A 524 11.94 28.02 -10.32
CA ILE A 524 11.03 29.10 -9.92
C ILE A 524 11.69 30.45 -10.15
N GLY A 525 10.87 31.43 -10.49
CA GLY A 525 11.22 32.85 -10.50
C GLY A 525 10.07 33.70 -9.97
N GLY A 526 10.30 35.00 -9.88
CA GLY A 526 9.28 35.94 -9.43
C GLY A 526 9.42 37.33 -10.04
N ASN A 527 8.29 38.01 -10.11
CA ASN A 527 8.16 39.39 -10.57
C ASN A 527 7.17 40.12 -9.65
N ARG A 528 7.31 41.43 -9.46
CA ARG A 528 6.39 42.24 -8.64
C ARG A 528 4.98 42.33 -9.23
N THR A 529 4.81 42.05 -10.52
CA THR A 529 3.53 42.20 -11.23
C THR A 529 3.11 40.91 -11.91
N LYS A 530 1.78 40.72 -12.01
CA LYS A 530 1.15 39.64 -12.78
C LYS A 530 1.62 39.63 -14.23
N ASP A 531 1.61 40.79 -14.86
CA ASP A 531 1.98 40.94 -16.27
C ASP A 531 3.47 40.66 -16.49
N GLY A 532 4.33 41.11 -15.58
CA GLY A 532 5.77 40.81 -15.64
C GLY A 532 6.05 39.32 -15.47
N ALA A 533 5.39 38.63 -14.53
CA ALA A 533 5.49 37.19 -14.38
C ALA A 533 5.01 36.44 -15.65
N LEU A 534 3.92 36.91 -16.25
CA LEU A 534 3.40 36.33 -17.50
C LEU A 534 4.37 36.54 -18.68
N GLN A 535 4.97 37.72 -18.80
CA GLN A 535 6.00 37.99 -19.81
C GLN A 535 7.22 37.09 -19.61
N MET A 536 7.66 36.89 -18.36
CA MET A 536 8.77 35.99 -18.05
C MET A 536 8.48 34.57 -18.54
N ALA A 537 7.28 34.04 -18.27
CA ALA A 537 6.88 32.71 -18.71
C ALA A 537 6.80 32.60 -20.25
N LYS A 538 6.24 33.62 -20.92
CA LYS A 538 6.13 33.66 -22.39
C LYS A 538 7.49 33.67 -23.07
N ILE A 539 8.40 34.55 -22.63
CA ILE A 539 9.77 34.60 -23.18
C ILE A 539 10.52 33.30 -22.86
N ALA A 540 10.36 32.75 -21.65
CA ALA A 540 10.96 31.47 -21.29
C ALA A 540 10.46 30.29 -22.14
N LEU A 541 9.22 30.33 -22.64
CA LEU A 541 8.72 29.31 -23.56
C LEU A 541 9.36 29.38 -24.95
N GLU A 542 9.79 30.56 -25.39
CA GLU A 542 10.38 30.78 -26.72
C GLU A 542 11.90 30.52 -26.76
N LEU A 543 12.61 30.86 -25.67
CA LEU A 543 14.04 30.59 -25.49
C LEU A 543 14.32 29.12 -25.20
#